data_AF-A0A7Y5LR42-F1
#
_entry.id   AF-A0A7Y5LR42-F1
#
_cell.length_a   1.000
_cell.length_b   1.000
_cell.length_c   1.000
_cell.angle_alpha   90.00
_cell.angle_beta   90.00
_cell.angle_gamma   90.00
#
_symmetry.space_group_name_H-M   'P 1'
#
loop_
_entity.id
_entity.type
_entity.pdbx_description
1 polymer ?
#
loop_
_entity_poly.entity_id
_entity_poly.type
_entity_poly.pdbx_seq_one_letter_code
_entity_poly.pdbx_strand_id
1 'polypeptide(L)' 'MERLWYRVKHEDTYLKRYVTVPELQQGLQQYFVFYNTERKHQSLIYRTPDDVYRTASGGG' A
#
# COMPACT_ATOMS: atom_id res chain seq x y z
N MET A 1 11.58 -4.97 -0.50
CA MET A 1 10.82 -4.73 0.76
C MET A 1 11.02 -3.35 1.34
N GLU A 2 12.22 -2.76 1.31
CA GLU A 2 12.48 -1.47 1.97
C GLU A 2 11.63 -0.29 1.47
N ARG A 3 11.40 -0.19 0.16
CA ARG A 3 10.65 0.94 -0.44
C ARG A 3 9.17 1.00 -0.04
N LEU A 4 8.54 -0.15 0.15
CA LEU A 4 7.14 -0.23 0.60
C LEU A 4 7.04 0.23 2.06
N TRP A 5 7.90 -0.30 2.93
CA TRP A 5 7.89 0.05 4.34
C TRP A 5 8.27 1.49 4.62
N TYR A 6 9.09 2.11 3.76
CA TYR A 6 9.31 3.55 3.81
C TYR A 6 8.01 4.33 3.59
N ARG A 7 7.24 3.98 2.54
CA ARG A 7 5.96 4.62 2.21
C ARG A 7 4.93 4.48 3.33
N VAL A 8 4.74 3.26 3.84
CA VAL A 8 3.79 2.99 4.94
C VAL A 8 4.07 3.89 6.14
N LYS A 9 5.34 3.98 6.56
CA LYS A 9 5.71 4.82 7.70
C LYS A 9 5.44 6.30 7.45
N HIS A 10 5.88 6.82 6.30
CA HIS A 10 5.81 8.26 6.02
C HIS A 10 4.43 8.77 5.60
N GLU A 11 3.62 7.94 4.94
CA GLU A 11 2.31 8.35 4.41
C GLU A 11 1.15 7.95 5.33
N ASP A 12 1.37 7.06 6.30
CA ASP A 12 0.30 6.57 7.17
C ASP A 12 0.71 6.64 8.65
N THR A 13 1.67 5.81 9.07
CA THR A 13 1.95 5.60 10.50
C THR A 13 2.42 6.86 11.21
N TYR A 14 3.33 7.64 10.61
CA TYR A 14 3.85 8.88 11.22
C TYR A 14 2.84 10.03 11.16
N LEU A 15 1.91 10.01 10.21
CA LEU A 15 0.89 11.06 10.08
C LEU A 15 -0.27 10.83 11.05
N LYS A 16 -0.73 9.59 11.19
CA LYS A 16 -1.95 9.27 11.92
C LYS A 16 -1.75 9.04 13.41
N ARG A 17 -0.51 8.84 13.88
CA ARG A 17 -0.15 8.72 15.31
C ARG A 17 -1.09 7.79 16.08
N TYR A 18 -1.27 6.57 15.57
CA TYR A 18 -2.10 5.56 16.21
C TYR A 18 -1.71 5.37 17.68
N VAL A 19 -2.70 5.36 18.55
CA VAL A 19 -2.50 5.31 20.01
C VAL A 19 -2.50 3.86 20.49
N THR A 20 -3.20 2.98 19.78
CA THR A 20 -3.35 1.58 20.16
C THR A 20 -3.00 0.62 19.01
N VAL A 21 -2.61 -0.61 19.35
CA VAL A 21 -2.32 -1.64 18.35
C VAL A 21 -3.53 -1.98 17.47
N PRO A 22 -4.77 -2.12 18.00
CA PRO A 22 -5.94 -2.37 17.16
C PRO A 22 -6.19 -1.26 16.13
N GLU A 23 -6.02 0.00 16.54
CA GLU A 23 -6.17 1.16 15.66
C GLU A 23 -5.12 1.15 14.54
N LEU A 24 -3.86 0.86 14.89
CA LEU A 24 -2.78 0.67 13.92
C LEU A 24 -3.12 -0.46 12.93
N GLN A 25 -3.63 -1.59 13.41
CA GLN A 25 -3.99 -2.72 12.53
C GLN A 25 -5.09 -2.33 11.55
N GLN A 26 -6.15 -1.67 12.00
CA GLN A 26 -7.22 -1.18 11.11
C GLN A 26 -6.70 -0.15 10.11
N GLY A 27 -5.85 0.78 10.57
CA GLY A 27 -5.23 1.79 9.73
C GLY A 27 -4.34 1.20 8.63
N LEU A 28 -3.51 0.21 8.97
CA LEU A 28 -2.69 -0.51 8.00
C LEU A 28 -3.55 -1.30 7.00
N GLN A 29 -4.61 -1.97 7.45
CA GLN A 29 -5.54 -2.66 6.54
C GLN A 29 -6.13 -1.69 5.51
N GLN A 30 -6.61 -0.53 5.95
CA GLN A 30 -7.13 0.51 5.06
C GLN A 30 -6.06 1.01 4.09
N TYR A 31 -4.84 1.28 4.58
CA TYR A 31 -3.73 1.72 3.74
C TYR A 31 -3.39 0.70 2.65
N PHE A 32 -3.33 -0.59 2.99
CA PHE A 32 -2.99 -1.63 2.01
C PHE A 32 -4.09 -1.89 1.00
N VAL A 33 -5.37 -1.78 1.38
CA VAL A 33 -6.48 -1.81 0.42
C VAL A 33 -6.29 -0.67 -0.59
N PHE A 34 -6.20 0.57 -0.13
CA PHE A 34 -5.95 1.73 -1.01
C PHE A 34 -4.70 1.57 -1.89
N TYR A 35 -3.58 1.13 -1.31
CA TYR A 35 -2.31 0.95 -2.02
C TYR A 35 -2.42 -0.06 -3.16
N ASN A 36 -3.18 -1.13 -2.95
CA ASN A 36 -3.32 -2.23 -3.90
C ASN A 36 -4.42 -2.01 -4.94
N THR A 37 -5.51 -1.32 -4.60
CA THR A 37 -6.70 -1.23 -5.47
C THR A 37 -6.91 0.14 -6.10
N GLU A 38 -6.34 1.21 -5.55
CA GLU A 38 -6.62 2.58 -6.00
C GLU A 38 -5.35 3.32 -6.43
N ARG A 39 -4.24 3.10 -5.74
CA ARG A 39 -3.00 3.80 -6.04
C ARG A 39 -2.38 3.30 -7.34
N LYS A 40 -2.27 4.20 -8.32
CA LYS A 40 -1.52 3.96 -9.56
C LYS A 40 -0.03 4.08 -9.31
N HIS A 41 0.74 3.10 -9.80
CA HIS A 41 2.19 3.09 -9.67
C HIS A 41 2.82 3.29 -11.04
N GLN A 42 3.68 4.31 -11.17
CA GLN A 42 4.35 4.62 -12.43
C GLN A 42 5.20 3.43 -12.93
N SER A 43 5.84 2.69 -12.02
CA SER A 43 6.59 1.47 -12.35
C SER A 43 5.71 0.33 -12.87
N LEU A 44 4.40 0.40 -12.64
CA LEU A 44 3.41 -0.55 -13.13
C LEU A 44 2.62 0.03 -14.32
N ILE A 45 3.22 0.96 -15.09
CA ILE A 45 2.57 1.62 -16.22
C ILE A 45 1.25 2.28 -15.77
N TYR A 46 1.29 2.95 -14.62
CA TYR A 46 0.13 3.59 -13.99
C TYR A 46 -1.05 2.65 -13.70
N ARG A 47 -0.79 1.34 -13.56
CA ARG A 47 -1.75 0.36 -13.04
C ARG A 47 -1.62 0.22 -11.53
N THR A 48 -2.63 -0.40 -10.93
CA THR A 48 -2.61 -0.78 -9.52
C THR A 48 -1.94 -2.16 -9.36
N PRO A 49 -1.40 -2.49 -8.19
CA PRO A 49 -0.86 -3.83 -7.94
C PRO A 49 -1.89 -4.93 -8.18
N ASP A 50 -3.15 -4.72 -7.76
CA ASP A 50 -4.22 -5.71 -7.96
C ASP A 50 -4.50 -5.96 -9.44
N ASP A 51 -4.55 -4.91 -10.26
CA ASP A 51 -4.69 -5.04 -11.71
C ASP A 51 -3.58 -5.88 -12.33
N VAL A 52 -2.33 -5.63 -11.92
CA VAL A 52 -1.15 -6.34 -12.44
C VAL A 52 -1.14 -7.81 -12.03
N TYR A 53 -1.46 -8.11 -10.76
CA TYR A 53 -1.56 -9.48 -10.26
C TYR A 53 -2.68 -10.24 -10.96
N ARG A 54 -3.87 -9.64 -11.10
CA ARG A 54 -5.01 -10.27 -11.77
C ARG A 54 -4.79 -10.52 -13.26
N THR A 55 -4.01 -9.68 -13.93
CA THR A 55 -3.74 -9.79 -15.37
C THR A 55 -2.52 -10.65 -15.68
N ALA A 56 -1.90 -11.30 -14.67
CA ALA A 56 -0.66 -12.07 -14.77
C ALA A 56 0.50 -11.31 -15.46
N SER A 57 0.38 -9.99 -15.61
CA SER A 57 1.28 -9.15 -16.38
C SER A 57 2.45 -8.62 -15.55
N GLY A 58 2.65 -9.18 -14.35
CA GLY A 58 3.67 -8.76 -13.37
C GLY A 58 4.49 -9.90 -12.78
N GLY A 59 4.53 -11.06 -13.43
CA GLY A 59 5.55 -12.08 -13.14
C GLY A 59 6.85 -11.72 -13.87
N GLY A 60 7.99 -11.90 -13.20
CA GLY A 60 9.32 -11.49 -13.67
C GLY A 60 9.84 -12.20 -14.91
#